data_AF-A0A7T3X2D7-F1
#
_entry.id   AF-A0A7T3X2D7-F1
#
_cell.length_a   1.000
_cell.length_b   1.000
_cell.length_c   1.000
_cell.angle_alpha   90.00
_cell.angle_beta   90.00
_cell.angle_gamma   90.00
#
_symmetry.space_group_name_H-M   'P 1'
#
loop_
_entity.id
_entity.type
_entity.pdbx_description
1 polymer ?
#
loop_
_entity_poly.entity_id
_entity_poly.type
_entity_poly.pdbx_seq_one_letter_code
_entity_poly.pdbx_strand_id
1 'polypeptide(L)'
;MVEHQWRQLVPIEQAELVDGLPRRARNIAATRRSKGADHGHEFSYLLLKAGPGQVAWRDDKDNRLDLRLSTDQLGVAALTVHADSTWYTEHPLWLVENQALFDQLDWLPCAQPASVAYYSGQLPNTLLDWLALRQRAPAIHFFPDYDGVGLLNFARLRSRLGPAWPCG
;
A
#
# COMPACT_ATOMS: atom_id res chain seq x y z
N MET A 1 -45.65 0.07 -14.54
CA MET A 1 -44.56 -0.48 -15.39
C MET A 1 -43.24 0.23 -15.10
N VAL A 2 -42.79 0.21 -13.83
CA VAL A 2 -41.42 0.58 -13.39
C VAL A 2 -41.20 -0.19 -12.08
N GLU A 3 -41.32 -1.52 -12.13
CA GLU A 3 -41.19 -2.38 -10.94
C GLU A 3 -40.44 -3.68 -11.24
N HIS A 4 -39.81 -3.75 -12.42
CA HIS A 4 -39.19 -4.98 -12.94
C HIS A 4 -37.70 -4.83 -13.30
N GLN A 5 -37.04 -3.75 -12.87
CA GLN A 5 -35.64 -3.47 -13.27
C GLN A 5 -34.65 -3.38 -12.10
N TRP A 6 -34.98 -3.96 -10.95
CA TRP A 6 -34.08 -4.06 -9.78
C TRP A 6 -33.59 -5.50 -9.50
N ARG A 7 -33.67 -6.41 -10.49
CA ARG A 7 -33.28 -7.82 -10.35
C ARG A 7 -31.89 -8.20 -10.90
N GLN A 8 -31.01 -7.24 -11.22
CA GLN A 8 -29.76 -7.56 -11.94
C GLN A 8 -28.42 -7.15 -11.29
N LEU A 9 -28.35 -6.96 -9.96
CA LEU A 9 -27.06 -6.76 -9.29
C LEU A 9 -26.93 -7.56 -7.98
N VAL A 10 -27.35 -8.83 -7.99
CA VAL A 10 -27.00 -9.79 -6.95
C VAL A 10 -26.15 -10.87 -7.61
N PRO A 11 -24.83 -10.94 -7.37
CA PRO A 11 -24.07 -12.11 -7.74
C PRO A 11 -24.30 -13.16 -6.66
N ILE A 12 -25.06 -14.20 -7.06
CA ILE A 12 -25.16 -15.53 -6.44
C ILE A 12 -26.11 -15.58 -5.22
N GLU A 13 -27.28 -16.21 -5.42
CA GLU A 13 -28.13 -16.69 -4.32
C GLU A 13 -27.39 -17.79 -3.56
N GLN A 14 -27.52 -17.85 -2.22
CA GLN A 14 -26.82 -18.83 -1.36
C GLN A 14 -27.00 -20.30 -1.81
N ALA A 15 -28.01 -20.58 -2.63
CA ALA A 15 -28.29 -21.88 -3.22
C ALA A 15 -27.29 -22.33 -4.32
N GLU A 16 -26.44 -21.45 -4.83
CA GLU A 16 -25.46 -21.75 -5.90
C GLU A 16 -24.01 -21.88 -5.41
N LEU A 17 -23.76 -21.80 -4.09
CA LEU A 17 -22.42 -21.96 -3.53
C LEU A 17 -22.00 -23.44 -3.62
N VAL A 18 -21.20 -23.76 -4.65
CA VAL A 18 -20.60 -25.07 -4.89
C VAL A 18 -20.03 -25.68 -3.59
N ASP A 19 -20.35 -26.94 -3.34
CA ASP A 19 -19.77 -27.69 -2.23
C ASP A 19 -18.27 -27.90 -2.46
N GLY A 20 -17.45 -27.30 -1.58
CA GLY A 20 -15.99 -27.31 -1.67
C GLY A 20 -15.31 -25.96 -1.48
N LEU A 21 -16.05 -24.85 -1.43
CA LEU A 21 -15.43 -23.54 -1.15
C LEU A 21 -14.89 -23.48 0.29
N PRO A 22 -13.61 -23.07 0.49
CA PRO A 22 -13.06 -22.88 1.83
C PRO A 22 -13.95 -21.96 2.66
N ARG A 23 -14.20 -22.32 3.91
CA ARG A 23 -15.12 -21.61 4.82
C ARG A 23 -14.90 -20.09 4.86
N ARG A 24 -13.64 -19.65 4.71
CA ARG A 24 -13.25 -18.23 4.63
C ARG A 24 -13.82 -17.52 3.40
N ALA A 25 -13.85 -18.17 2.23
CA ALA A 25 -14.40 -17.61 1.00
C ALA A 25 -15.93 -17.47 1.07
N ARG A 26 -16.63 -18.45 1.66
CA ARG A 26 -18.08 -18.37 1.92
C ARG A 26 -18.41 -17.21 2.85
N ASN A 27 -17.62 -17.02 3.91
CA ASN A 27 -17.83 -15.93 4.87
C ASN A 27 -17.60 -14.55 4.22
N ILE A 28 -16.56 -14.37 3.39
CA ILE A 28 -16.28 -13.11 2.68
C ILE A 28 -17.40 -12.77 1.68
N ALA A 29 -17.94 -13.76 0.97
CA ALA A 29 -19.03 -13.56 0.03
C ALA A 29 -20.34 -13.13 0.76
N ALA A 30 -20.62 -13.70 1.93
CA ALA A 30 -21.81 -13.41 2.71
C ALA A 30 -21.77 -12.05 3.45
N THR A 31 -20.59 -11.57 3.85
CA THR A 31 -20.44 -10.34 4.66
C THR A 31 -20.25 -9.05 3.86
N ARG A 32 -20.27 -9.09 2.53
CA ARG A 32 -20.08 -7.89 1.67
C ARG A 32 -21.16 -6.79 1.82
N ARG A 33 -22.20 -7.02 2.63
CA ARG A 33 -23.24 -6.05 3.02
C ARG A 33 -22.98 -5.29 4.34
N SER A 34 -21.78 -5.31 4.92
CA SER A 34 -21.46 -4.55 6.16
C SER A 34 -20.59 -3.30 5.93
N LYS A 35 -20.87 -2.48 4.90
CA LYS A 35 -20.20 -1.18 4.64
C LYS A 35 -20.56 -0.09 5.67
N GLY A 36 -20.53 -0.40 6.97
CA GLY A 36 -20.98 0.51 8.04
C GLY A 36 -20.10 0.57 9.28
N ALA A 37 -19.04 -0.23 9.41
CA ALA A 37 -18.18 -0.19 10.59
C ALA A 37 -16.71 -0.45 10.22
N ASP A 38 -15.86 0.30 10.88
CA ASP A 38 -14.40 0.41 10.81
C ASP A 38 -13.70 -0.96 10.85
N HIS A 39 -13.54 -1.60 9.69
CA HIS A 39 -12.74 -2.82 9.52
C HIS A 39 -11.57 -2.51 8.58
N GLY A 40 -10.63 -1.70 9.07
CA GLY A 40 -9.31 -1.64 8.46
C GLY A 40 -8.66 -3.02 8.53
N HIS A 41 -8.03 -3.47 7.44
CA HIS A 41 -7.21 -4.68 7.48
C HIS A 41 -6.04 -4.50 8.46
N GLU A 42 -5.85 -5.47 9.34
CA GLU A 42 -4.73 -5.49 10.32
C GLU A 42 -3.36 -5.37 9.62
N PHE A 43 -3.26 -5.94 8.41
CA PHE A 43 -2.06 -5.92 7.59
C PHE A 43 -2.28 -5.10 6.31
N SER A 44 -1.27 -4.33 5.94
CA SER A 44 -1.08 -3.75 4.62
C SER A 44 0.18 -4.32 4.01
N TYR A 45 0.27 -4.36 2.68
CA TYR A 45 1.44 -4.85 1.97
C TYR A 45 2.02 -3.73 1.11
N LEU A 46 3.29 -3.43 1.28
CA LEU A 46 4.04 -2.51 0.44
C LEU A 46 4.81 -3.31 -0.60
N LEU A 47 4.58 -2.99 -1.87
CA LEU A 47 5.43 -3.46 -2.96
C LEU A 47 6.56 -2.46 -3.13
N LEU A 48 7.80 -2.93 -2.99
CA LEU A 48 9.00 -2.10 -2.94
C LEU A 48 9.96 -2.47 -4.07
N LYS A 49 10.57 -1.44 -4.68
CA LYS A 49 11.74 -1.57 -5.54
C LYS A 49 12.87 -0.68 -5.03
N ALA A 50 14.10 -1.11 -5.28
CA ALA A 50 15.27 -0.25 -5.13
C ALA A 50 15.42 0.60 -6.40
N GLY A 51 15.59 1.91 -6.21
CA GLY A 51 16.13 2.79 -7.24
C GLY A 51 17.61 2.50 -7.52
N PRO A 52 18.40 3.48 -7.97
CA PRO A 52 19.85 3.32 -8.12
C PRO A 52 20.54 2.87 -6.80
N GLY A 53 21.67 2.19 -6.89
CA GLY A 53 22.51 1.86 -5.73
C GLY A 53 22.02 0.73 -4.82
N GLN A 54 22.74 0.52 -3.71
CA GLN A 54 22.43 -0.51 -2.72
C GLN A 54 21.45 0.04 -1.69
N VAL A 55 20.29 -0.59 -1.57
CA VAL A 55 19.21 -0.19 -0.65
C VAL A 55 18.83 -1.39 0.20
N ALA A 56 18.70 -1.18 1.50
CA ALA A 56 18.23 -2.19 2.43
C ALA A 56 17.19 -1.61 3.39
N TRP A 57 16.34 -2.49 3.89
CA TRP A 57 15.42 -2.24 4.98
C TRP A 57 15.79 -3.14 6.15
N ARG A 58 15.57 -2.66 7.37
CA ARG A 58 15.83 -3.38 8.61
C ARG A 58 14.69 -3.19 9.60
N ASP A 59 14.56 -4.11 10.55
CA ASP A 59 13.67 -3.97 11.69
C ASP A 59 14.48 -3.94 13.01
N ASP A 60 13.82 -3.70 14.14
CA ASP A 60 14.50 -3.62 15.45
C ASP A 60 15.01 -4.99 15.95
N LYS A 61 14.70 -6.08 15.24
CA LYS A 61 15.19 -7.44 15.50
C LYS A 61 16.39 -7.80 14.62
N ASP A 62 16.94 -6.84 13.88
CA ASP A 62 18.03 -6.99 12.90
C ASP A 62 17.69 -7.94 11.73
N ASN A 63 16.40 -8.16 11.46
CA ASN A 63 16.01 -8.75 10.19
C ASN A 63 16.34 -7.76 9.07
N ARG A 64 16.82 -8.27 7.94
CA ARG A 64 17.22 -7.44 6.79
C ARG A 64 16.51 -7.88 5.52
N LEU A 65 15.92 -6.91 4.84
CA LEU A 65 15.49 -7.03 3.45
C LEU A 65 16.53 -6.33 2.57
N ASP A 66 17.26 -7.10 1.77
CA ASP A 66 18.12 -6.55 0.74
C ASP A 66 17.25 -6.17 -0.48
N LEU A 67 16.87 -4.90 -0.54
CA LEU A 67 15.88 -4.43 -1.51
C LEU A 67 16.48 -4.40 -2.92
N ARG A 68 17.77 -4.10 -3.05
CA ARG A 68 18.47 -4.15 -4.34
C ARG A 68 18.46 -5.57 -4.90
N LEU A 69 18.91 -6.54 -4.11
CA LEU A 69 18.90 -7.94 -4.53
C LEU A 69 17.49 -8.42 -4.90
N SER A 70 16.49 -8.08 -4.10
CA SER A 70 15.09 -8.46 -4.36
C SER A 70 14.56 -7.84 -5.65
N THR A 71 14.91 -6.59 -5.94
CA THR A 71 14.51 -5.90 -7.17
C THR A 71 15.18 -6.52 -8.38
N ASP A 72 16.48 -6.81 -8.31
CA ASP A 72 17.24 -7.34 -9.44
C ASP A 72 16.84 -8.80 -9.77
N GLN A 73 16.50 -9.60 -8.75
CA GLN A 73 16.18 -11.03 -8.93
C GLN A 73 14.70 -11.30 -9.14
N LEU A 74 13.82 -10.58 -8.45
CA LEU A 74 12.38 -10.85 -8.41
C LEU A 74 11.56 -9.72 -9.05
N GLY A 75 12.19 -8.62 -9.43
CA GLY A 75 11.53 -7.41 -9.91
C GLY A 75 10.96 -6.54 -8.79
N VAL A 76 10.59 -7.11 -7.63
CA VAL A 76 9.92 -6.41 -6.53
C VAL A 76 10.08 -7.18 -5.21
N ALA A 77 10.09 -6.47 -4.09
CA ALA A 77 9.92 -7.04 -2.75
C ALA A 77 8.51 -6.73 -2.21
N ALA A 78 7.93 -7.66 -1.45
CA ALA A 78 6.70 -7.42 -0.70
C ALA A 78 7.02 -7.32 0.79
N LEU A 79 6.67 -6.20 1.42
CA LEU A 79 6.87 -5.97 2.84
C LEU A 79 5.51 -5.87 3.54
N THR A 80 5.33 -6.68 4.58
CA THR A 80 4.10 -6.62 5.40
C THR A 80 4.22 -5.50 6.43
N VAL A 81 3.19 -4.66 6.51
CA VAL A 81 3.08 -3.51 7.39
C VAL A 81 1.86 -3.69 8.30
N HIS A 82 2.06 -3.48 9.59
CA HIS A 82 1.05 -3.50 10.64
C HIS A 82 1.52 -2.60 11.80
N ALA A 83 0.68 -2.36 12.81
CA ALA A 83 0.99 -1.41 13.89
C ALA A 83 2.35 -1.69 14.58
N ASP A 84 2.65 -2.95 14.86
CA ASP A 84 3.89 -3.36 15.55
C ASP A 84 5.11 -3.55 14.61
N SER A 85 4.95 -3.34 13.30
CA SER A 85 6.07 -3.44 12.37
C SER A 85 7.08 -2.32 12.60
N THR A 86 8.34 -2.70 12.82
CA THR A 86 9.45 -1.77 13.08
C THR A 86 10.35 -1.54 11.87
N TRP A 87 9.93 -2.00 10.68
CA TRP A 87 10.72 -1.83 9.46
C TRP A 87 11.03 -0.36 9.17
N TYR A 88 12.27 -0.08 8.78
CA TYR A 88 12.77 1.23 8.37
C TYR A 88 13.93 1.09 7.37
N THR A 89 14.30 2.19 6.75
CA THR A 89 15.43 2.30 5.82
C THR A 89 16.22 3.58 6.08
N GLU A 90 17.51 3.56 5.76
CA GLU A 90 18.39 4.75 5.82
C GLU A 90 18.31 5.60 4.55
N HIS A 91 17.46 5.22 3.59
CA HIS A 91 17.33 5.85 2.28
C HIS A 91 15.95 6.47 2.07
N PRO A 92 15.81 7.54 1.26
CA PRO A 92 14.52 8.14 0.95
C PRO A 92 13.50 7.12 0.43
N LEU A 93 12.23 7.34 0.75
CA LEU A 93 11.10 6.52 0.30
C LEU A 93 10.19 7.32 -0.63
N TRP A 94 9.98 6.84 -1.85
CA TRP A 94 9.03 7.42 -2.80
C TRP A 94 7.75 6.60 -2.79
N LEU A 95 6.62 7.21 -2.46
CA LEU A 95 5.30 6.62 -2.58
C LEU A 95 4.73 6.97 -3.96
N VAL A 96 4.51 5.99 -4.83
CA VAL A 96 4.14 6.20 -6.23
C VAL A 96 2.83 5.47 -6.55
N GLU A 97 1.86 6.20 -7.08
CA GLU A 97 0.57 5.64 -7.51
C GLU A 97 0.62 5.03 -8.91
N ASN A 98 1.41 5.65 -9.78
CA ASN A 98 1.44 5.31 -11.19
C ASN A 98 2.24 4.03 -11.42
N GLN A 99 1.57 2.99 -11.93
CA GLN A 99 2.23 1.70 -12.17
C GLN A 99 3.34 1.80 -13.22
N ALA A 100 3.18 2.60 -14.28
CA ALA A 100 4.22 2.73 -15.31
C ALA A 100 5.51 3.33 -14.74
N LEU A 101 5.39 4.31 -13.84
CA LEU A 101 6.52 4.87 -13.09
C LEU A 101 7.11 3.87 -12.08
N PHE A 102 6.30 2.96 -11.54
CA PHE A 102 6.84 1.89 -10.69
C PHE A 102 7.55 0.80 -11.51
N ASP A 103 7.09 0.53 -12.73
CA ASP A 103 7.66 -0.46 -13.63
C ASP A 103 9.04 -0.03 -14.14
N GLN A 104 9.20 1.25 -14.49
CA GLN A 104 10.45 1.84 -14.97
C GLN A 104 10.86 3.02 -14.09
N LEU A 105 12.02 2.92 -13.43
CA LEU A 105 12.48 3.89 -12.41
C LEU A 105 13.44 4.96 -12.95
N ASP A 106 13.48 5.16 -14.27
CA ASP A 106 14.38 6.10 -14.96
C ASP A 106 14.04 7.59 -14.71
N TRP A 107 12.82 7.86 -14.25
CA TRP A 107 12.34 9.20 -13.87
C TRP A 107 12.84 9.68 -12.51
N LEU A 108 13.45 8.82 -11.68
CA LEU A 108 13.91 9.22 -10.35
C LEU A 108 14.96 10.35 -10.47
N PRO A 109 14.82 11.44 -9.71
CA PRO A 109 15.56 12.69 -9.96
C PRO A 109 17.06 12.62 -9.63
N CYS A 110 17.52 11.60 -8.90
CA CYS A 110 18.92 11.47 -8.53
C CYS A 110 19.43 10.02 -8.64
N ALA A 111 20.73 9.88 -8.90
CA ALA A 111 21.42 8.60 -8.89
C ALA A 111 21.70 8.06 -7.47
N GLN A 112 21.07 8.64 -6.45
CA GLN A 112 21.28 8.24 -5.06
C GLN A 112 20.40 7.04 -4.69
N PRO A 113 20.82 6.22 -3.71
CA PRO A 113 20.01 5.14 -3.20
C PRO A 113 18.65 5.60 -2.66
N ALA A 114 17.58 4.96 -3.14
CA ALA A 114 16.21 5.26 -2.76
C ALA A 114 15.32 4.01 -2.82
N SER A 115 14.31 3.96 -1.97
CA SER A 115 13.23 2.97 -2.03
C SER A 115 12.04 3.58 -2.78
N VAL A 116 11.41 2.81 -3.65
CA VAL A 116 10.15 3.18 -4.33
C VAL A 116 9.09 2.20 -3.88
N ALA A 117 7.99 2.70 -3.33
CA ALA A 117 6.83 1.92 -2.92
C ALA A 117 5.64 2.23 -3.82
N TYR A 118 5.05 1.18 -4.39
CA TYR A 118 3.80 1.29 -5.12
C TYR A 118 2.59 1.28 -4.19
N TYR A 119 1.61 2.12 -4.48
CA TYR A 119 0.26 2.02 -3.94
C TYR A 119 -0.77 2.23 -5.04
N SER A 120 -2.01 1.78 -4.81
CA SER A 120 -3.11 1.95 -5.76
C SER A 120 -4.34 2.50 -5.07
N GLY A 121 -4.89 3.61 -5.57
CA GLY A 121 -6.09 4.21 -5.01
C GLY A 121 -5.87 4.73 -3.59
N GLN A 122 -6.82 4.48 -2.68
CA GLN A 122 -6.74 5.06 -1.34
C GLN A 122 -5.68 4.36 -0.47
N LEU A 123 -4.81 5.18 0.16
CA LEU A 123 -3.87 4.68 1.15
C LEU A 123 -4.62 4.08 2.35
N PRO A 124 -4.30 2.84 2.77
CA PRO A 124 -4.89 2.23 3.96
C PRO A 124 -4.53 3.03 5.22
N ASN A 125 -5.47 3.15 6.17
CA ASN A 125 -5.19 3.80 7.46
C ASN A 125 -4.02 3.13 8.19
N THR A 126 -3.93 1.79 8.15
CA THR A 126 -2.83 1.02 8.72
C THR A 126 -1.47 1.48 8.22
N LEU A 127 -1.35 1.80 6.93
CA LEU A 127 -0.10 2.31 6.36
C LEU A 127 0.18 3.74 6.82
N LEU A 128 -0.84 4.61 6.83
CA LEU A 128 -0.70 6.00 7.29
C LEU A 128 -0.28 6.06 8.76
N ASP A 129 -0.92 5.26 9.62
CA ASP A 129 -0.61 5.17 11.05
C ASP A 129 0.79 4.60 11.27
N TRP A 130 1.17 3.58 10.51
CA TRP A 130 2.52 3.02 10.57
C TRP A 130 3.60 4.03 10.15
N LEU A 131 3.36 4.82 9.10
CA LEU A 131 4.25 5.90 8.65
C LEU A 131 4.36 7.02 9.70
N ALA A 132 3.26 7.35 10.38
CA ALA A 132 3.21 8.41 11.38
C ALA A 132 3.80 8.02 12.75
N LEU A 133 3.78 6.72 13.08
CA LEU A 133 4.20 6.23 14.40
C LEU A 133 5.68 6.52 14.72
N ARG A 134 6.56 6.41 13.72
CA ARG A 134 7.99 6.73 13.82
C ARG A 134 8.57 6.99 12.43
N GLN A 135 9.73 7.63 12.39
CA GLN A 135 10.46 7.83 11.15
C GLN A 135 10.84 6.49 10.50
N ARG A 136 10.33 6.23 9.29
CA ARG A 136 10.59 5.00 8.50
C ARG A 136 11.70 5.17 7.47
N ALA A 137 11.91 6.40 7.03
CA ALA A 137 12.91 6.82 6.07
C ALA A 137 13.35 8.25 6.43
N PRO A 138 14.58 8.67 6.07
CA PRO A 138 15.06 10.04 6.28
C PRO A 138 14.18 11.09 5.60
N ALA A 139 13.62 10.76 4.44
CA ALA A 139 12.67 11.56 3.69
C ALA A 139 11.64 10.66 3.03
N ILE A 140 10.42 11.16 2.88
CA ILE A 140 9.38 10.46 2.16
C ILE A 140 8.75 11.42 1.14
N HIS A 141 8.77 11.02 -0.12
CA HIS A 141 8.22 11.78 -1.24
C HIS A 141 6.89 11.15 -1.65
N PHE A 142 5.88 11.99 -1.92
CA PHE A 142 4.56 11.53 -2.31
C PHE A 142 4.28 11.92 -3.77
N PHE A 143 4.14 10.91 -4.63
CA PHE A 143 3.98 11.06 -6.07
C PHE A 143 2.66 10.39 -6.53
N PRO A 144 1.51 11.05 -6.31
CA PRO A 144 0.19 10.55 -6.72
C PRO A 144 -0.07 10.78 -8.22
N ASP A 145 -1.19 10.28 -8.73
CA ASP A 145 -1.68 10.63 -10.08
C ASP A 145 -2.26 12.06 -10.18
N TYR A 146 -2.18 12.85 -9.09
CA TYR A 146 -2.65 14.24 -8.97
C TYR A 146 -4.13 14.46 -9.30
N ASP A 147 -4.95 13.40 -9.22
CA ASP A 147 -6.40 13.49 -9.30
C ASP A 147 -7.04 13.76 -7.92
N GLY A 148 -8.37 13.71 -7.85
CA GLY A 148 -9.08 13.92 -6.58
C GLY A 148 -8.74 12.89 -5.49
N VAL A 149 -8.45 11.64 -5.86
CA VAL A 149 -8.08 10.58 -4.91
C VAL A 149 -6.65 10.79 -4.43
N GLY A 150 -5.73 11.09 -5.35
CA GLY A 150 -4.34 11.44 -5.06
C GLY A 150 -4.22 12.64 -4.12
N LEU A 151 -4.98 13.71 -4.37
CA LEU A 151 -5.02 14.89 -3.49
C LEU A 151 -5.61 14.58 -2.11
N LEU A 152 -6.63 13.73 -2.04
CA LEU A 152 -7.17 13.26 -0.76
C LEU A 152 -6.14 12.44 0.03
N ASN A 153 -5.40 11.56 -0.64
CA ASN A 153 -4.31 10.80 -0.03
C ASN A 153 -3.20 11.73 0.48
N PHE A 154 -2.81 12.75 -0.29
CA PHE A 154 -1.86 13.77 0.16
C PHE A 154 -2.35 14.48 1.43
N ALA A 155 -3.60 14.91 1.47
CA ALA A 155 -4.18 15.57 2.63
C ALA A 155 -4.20 14.66 3.88
N ARG A 156 -4.53 13.38 3.70
CA ARG A 156 -4.51 12.36 4.77
C ARG A 156 -3.10 12.06 5.25
N LEU A 157 -2.13 11.98 4.35
CA LEU A 157 -0.73 11.75 4.68
C LEU A 157 -0.17 12.94 5.48
N ARG A 158 -0.37 14.16 4.98
CA ARG A 158 0.06 15.40 5.62
C ARG A 158 -0.57 15.59 7.01
N SER A 159 -1.84 15.26 7.19
CA SER A 159 -2.50 15.38 8.50
C SER A 159 -1.98 14.37 9.52
N ARG A 160 -1.54 13.17 9.09
CA ARG A 160 -1.00 12.13 9.97
C ARG A 160 0.46 12.34 10.33
N LEU A 161 1.30 12.74 9.38
CA LEU A 161 2.73 12.97 9.59
C LEU A 161 3.06 14.36 10.15
N GLY A 162 2.10 15.29 10.07
CA GLY A 162 2.20 16.61 10.66
C GLY A 162 3.18 17.55 9.96
N PRO A 163 3.44 18.73 10.55
CA PRO A 163 4.27 19.79 9.94
C PRO A 163 5.76 19.43 9.82
N ALA A 164 6.20 18.32 10.42
CA ALA A 164 7.57 17.83 10.31
C ALA A 164 7.84 17.04 9.02
N TRP A 165 6.82 16.80 8.18
CA TRP A 165 7.02 16.25 6.84
C TRP A 165 7.65 17.31 5.93
N PRO A 166 8.94 17.19 5.54
CA PRO A 166 9.49 18.09 4.56
C PRO A 166 8.80 17.80 3.23
N CYS A 167 8.10 18.80 2.69
CA CYS A 167 7.69 18.76 1.29
C CYS A 167 8.97 18.65 0.46
N GLY A 168 9.21 17.49 -0.13
CA GLY A 168 10.26 17.27 -1.13
C GLY A 168 9.63 17.02 -2.48
#